data_AF-A0A814UXI7-F1
#
_entry.id   AF-A0A814UXI7-F1
#
_cell.length_a   1.000
_cell.length_b   1.000
_cell.length_c   1.000
_cell.angle_alpha   90.00
_cell.angle_beta   90.00
_cell.angle_gamma   90.00
#
_symmetry.space_group_name_H-M   'P 1'
#
loop_
_entity.id
_entity.type
_entity.pdbx_description
1 polymer ?
#
loop_
_entity_poly.entity_id
_entity_poly.type
_entity_poly.pdbx_seq_one_letter_code
_entity_poly.pdbx_strand_id
1 'polypeptide(L)'
;MKSLNNNCSVTKFITSERELDKISAAECVLVFHEVKHGHSYRSQDCTVDIIRTIFESSSLAKSMSCGKAKVRAIACNVLGPYFTTIIIDDLLKARFYSLSADASNKSS
;
A
#
# COMPACT_ATOMS: atom_id res chain seq x y z
N MET A 1 -33.56 -32.82 -23.25
CA MET A 1 -32.99 -32.81 -21.88
C MET A 1 -32.12 -31.57 -21.74
N LYS A 2 -32.51 -30.61 -20.89
CA LYS A 2 -31.65 -29.46 -20.55
C LYS A 2 -30.71 -29.91 -19.45
N SER A 3 -29.42 -30.04 -19.76
CA SER A 3 -28.38 -30.27 -18.76
C SER A 3 -28.02 -28.94 -18.12
N LEU A 4 -28.46 -28.72 -16.87
CA LEU A 4 -27.98 -27.64 -16.01
C LEU A 4 -26.79 -28.20 -15.23
N ASN A 5 -25.57 -27.87 -15.65
CA ASN A 5 -24.38 -28.11 -14.85
C ASN A 5 -23.61 -26.81 -14.67
N ASN A 6 -24.07 -26.00 -13.72
CA ASN A 6 -23.42 -24.76 -13.31
C ASN A 6 -22.97 -24.87 -11.84
N ASN A 7 -22.03 -25.77 -11.56
CA ASN A 7 -21.32 -25.76 -10.29
C ASN A 7 -20.16 -24.76 -10.38
N CYS A 8 -20.47 -23.45 -10.29
CA CYS A 8 -19.46 -22.42 -10.11
C CYS A 8 -18.88 -22.58 -8.70
N SER A 9 -17.72 -23.24 -8.60
CA SER A 9 -17.09 -23.54 -7.31
C SER A 9 -16.85 -22.25 -6.52
N VAL A 10 -17.54 -22.11 -5.39
CA VAL A 10 -17.46 -20.99 -4.43
C VAL A 10 -16.02 -20.72 -3.96
N THR A 11 -15.14 -21.72 -4.09
CA THR A 11 -13.71 -21.62 -3.78
C THR A 11 -12.95 -20.58 -4.60
N LYS A 12 -13.46 -20.12 -5.76
CA LYS A 12 -12.86 -18.98 -6.49
C LYS A 12 -12.86 -17.67 -5.70
N PHE A 13 -13.73 -17.54 -4.70
CA PHE A 13 -13.87 -16.33 -3.91
C PHE A 13 -13.12 -16.38 -2.57
N ILE A 14 -12.51 -17.52 -2.23
CA ILE A 14 -11.82 -17.72 -0.95
C ILE A 14 -10.31 -17.68 -1.22
N THR A 15 -9.71 -16.51 -1.07
CA THR A 15 -8.25 -16.37 -1.07
C THR A 15 -7.71 -16.87 0.27
N SER A 16 -6.67 -17.71 0.26
CA SER A 16 -6.06 -18.17 1.51
C SER A 16 -5.45 -17.00 2.28
N GLU A 17 -5.51 -17.05 3.60
CA GLU A 17 -5.01 -15.99 4.50
C GLU A 17 -3.55 -15.61 4.19
N ARG A 18 -2.68 -16.61 3.95
CA ARG A 18 -1.27 -16.40 3.58
C ARG A 18 -1.06 -15.62 2.28
N GLU A 19 -1.99 -15.70 1.33
CA GLU A 19 -1.89 -14.96 0.07
C GLU A 19 -2.38 -13.52 0.25
N LEU A 20 -3.37 -13.29 1.12
CA LEU A 20 -3.82 -11.95 1.50
C LEU A 20 -2.72 -11.18 2.24
N ASP A 21 -1.95 -11.85 3.10
CA ASP A 21 -0.80 -11.25 3.78
C ASP A 21 0.27 -10.80 2.79
N LYS A 22 0.58 -11.62 1.77
CA LYS A 22 1.55 -11.26 0.72
C LYS A 22 1.10 -10.07 -0.10
N ILE A 23 -0.18 -10.03 -0.49
CA ILE A 23 -0.76 -8.88 -1.20
C ILE A 23 -0.67 -7.63 -0.33
N SER A 24 -1.10 -7.73 0.94
CA SER A 24 -1.08 -6.61 1.88
C SER A 24 0.35 -6.11 2.13
N ALA A 25 1.32 -7.01 2.27
CA ALA A 25 2.73 -6.64 2.41
C ALA A 25 3.26 -5.92 1.16
N ALA A 26 2.95 -6.42 -0.04
CA ALA A 26 3.36 -5.79 -1.30
C ALA A 26 2.77 -4.38 -1.44
N GLU A 27 1.48 -4.22 -1.12
CA GLU A 27 0.82 -2.91 -1.12
C GLU A 27 1.41 -1.96 -0.07
N CYS A 28 1.67 -2.44 1.16
CA CYS A 28 2.32 -1.63 2.19
C CYS A 28 3.71 -1.16 1.78
N VAL A 29 4.51 -2.02 1.12
CA VAL A 29 5.84 -1.65 0.61
C VAL A 29 5.74 -0.59 -0.48
N LEU A 30 4.77 -0.72 -1.40
CA LEU A 30 4.54 0.27 -2.45
C LEU A 30 4.17 1.63 -1.83
N VAL A 31 3.22 1.66 -0.90
CA VAL A 31 2.80 2.88 -0.20
C VAL A 31 3.96 3.51 0.59
N PHE A 32 4.78 2.70 1.24
CA PHE A 32 5.97 3.20 1.93
C PHE A 32 6.94 3.89 0.97
N HIS A 33 7.20 3.29 -0.20
CA HIS A 33 8.06 3.89 -1.22
C HIS A 33 7.50 5.24 -1.70
N GLU A 34 6.19 5.32 -1.93
CA GLU A 34 5.54 6.57 -2.34
C GLU A 34 5.67 7.69 -1.30
N VAL A 35 5.37 7.38 -0.03
CA VAL A 35 5.46 8.35 1.06
C VAL A 35 6.89 8.82 1.21
N LYS A 36 7.86 7.90 1.13
CA LYS A 36 9.29 8.21 1.23
C LYS A 36 9.77 9.15 0.12
N HIS A 37 9.27 8.99 -1.10
CA HIS A 37 9.65 9.81 -2.26
C HIS A 37 8.69 10.97 -2.54
N GLY A 38 7.67 11.18 -1.71
CA GLY A 38 6.70 12.27 -1.89
C GLY A 38 5.86 12.13 -3.17
N HIS A 39 5.54 10.90 -3.60
CA HIS A 39 4.70 10.67 -4.76
C HIS A 39 3.24 11.06 -4.51
N SER A 40 2.57 11.51 -5.56
CA SER A 40 1.16 11.87 -5.48
C SER A 40 0.29 10.63 -5.31
N TYR A 41 -0.59 10.61 -4.31
CA TYR A 41 -1.58 9.53 -4.18
C TYR A 41 -2.54 9.46 -5.38
N ARG A 42 -2.64 10.52 -6.19
CA ARG A 42 -3.46 10.52 -7.41
C ARG A 42 -2.84 9.70 -8.53
N SER A 43 -1.52 9.55 -8.57
CA SER A 43 -0.85 8.70 -9.57
C SER A 43 -0.94 7.21 -9.21
N GLN A 44 -1.53 6.85 -8.07
CA GLN A 44 -1.58 5.44 -7.67
C GLN A 44 -2.59 4.61 -8.43
N ASP A 45 -3.71 5.21 -8.81
CA ASP A 45 -4.69 4.51 -9.63
C ASP A 45 -4.05 4.03 -10.95
N CYS A 46 -3.25 4.87 -11.61
CA CYS A 46 -2.51 4.45 -12.81
C CYS A 46 -1.27 3.58 -12.52
N THR A 47 -0.61 3.77 -11.38
CA THR A 47 0.55 2.95 -10.99
C THR A 47 0.17 1.48 -10.82
N VAL A 48 -0.96 1.19 -10.16
CA VAL A 48 -1.45 -0.19 -9.99
C VAL A 48 -1.82 -0.82 -11.33
N ASP A 49 -2.46 -0.07 -12.23
CA ASP A 49 -2.78 -0.56 -13.58
C ASP A 49 -1.51 -0.88 -14.40
N ILE A 50 -0.49 -0.02 -14.28
CA ILE A 50 0.82 -0.25 -14.90
C ILE A 50 1.49 -1.50 -14.31
N ILE A 51 1.51 -1.66 -12.99
CA ILE A 51 2.08 -2.85 -12.31
C ILE A 51 1.41 -4.14 -12.81
N ARG A 52 0.07 -4.14 -12.93
CA ARG A 52 -0.70 -5.28 -13.44
C ARG A 52 -0.39 -5.62 -14.89
N THR A 53 -0.09 -4.59 -15.68
CA THR A 53 0.24 -4.73 -17.11
C THR A 53 1.67 -5.23 -17.30
N ILE A 54 2.64 -4.63 -16.59
CA ILE A 54 4.06 -5.02 -16.68
C ILE A 54 4.27 -6.44 -16.15
N PHE A 55 3.61 -6.79 -15.05
CA PHE A 55 3.74 -8.09 -14.38
C PHE A 55 2.53 -8.97 -14.63
N GLU A 56 2.10 -9.08 -15.89
CA GLU A 56 0.88 -9.82 -16.24
C GLU A 56 0.92 -11.31 -15.83
N SER A 57 2.09 -11.94 -15.83
CA SER A 57 2.25 -13.33 -15.40
C SER A 57 2.17 -13.53 -13.88
N SER A 58 2.29 -12.45 -13.10
CA SER A 58 2.29 -12.51 -11.64
C SER A 58 0.86 -12.47 -11.10
N SER A 59 0.47 -13.55 -10.39
CA SER A 59 -0.80 -13.60 -9.66
C SER A 59 -0.87 -12.51 -8.58
N LEU A 60 0.25 -12.23 -7.90
CA LEU A 60 0.36 -11.19 -6.89
C LEU A 60 0.05 -9.81 -7.48
N ALA A 61 0.70 -9.45 -8.59
CA ALA A 61 0.50 -8.16 -9.24
C ALA A 61 -0.95 -7.99 -9.70
N LYS A 62 -1.54 -9.03 -10.29
CA LYS A 62 -2.96 -9.04 -10.70
C LYS A 62 -3.94 -8.85 -9.55
N SER A 63 -3.60 -9.34 -8.36
CA SER A 63 -4.42 -9.23 -7.16
C SER A 63 -4.22 -7.94 -6.37
N MET A 64 -3.19 -7.15 -6.68
CA MET A 64 -3.03 -5.81 -6.08
C MET A 64 -4.15 -4.88 -6.54
N SER A 65 -4.76 -4.19 -5.58
CA SER A 65 -5.86 -3.25 -5.81
C SER A 65 -5.68 -2.04 -4.90
N CYS A 66 -4.49 -1.44 -4.97
CA CYS A 66 -4.08 -0.33 -4.10
C CYS A 66 -4.30 1.02 -4.79
N GLY A 67 -5.55 1.37 -5.03
CA GLY A 67 -5.90 2.71 -5.54
C GLY A 67 -5.69 3.80 -4.48
N LYS A 68 -5.92 5.05 -4.86
CA LYS A 68 -5.67 6.26 -4.03
C LYS A 68 -6.25 6.18 -2.61
N ALA A 69 -7.44 5.61 -2.46
CA ALA A 69 -8.14 5.55 -1.17
C ALA A 69 -7.46 4.57 -0.22
N LYS A 70 -6.99 3.44 -0.76
CA LYS A 70 -6.29 2.40 -0.01
C LYS A 70 -4.90 2.86 0.38
N VAL A 71 -4.17 3.47 -0.55
CA VAL A 71 -2.87 4.10 -0.31
C VAL A 71 -2.97 5.11 0.83
N ARG A 72 -3.93 6.03 0.76
CA ARG A 72 -4.16 7.02 1.83
C ARG A 72 -4.47 6.35 3.16
N ALA A 73 -5.32 5.31 3.16
CA ALA A 73 -5.66 4.60 4.39
C ALA A 73 -4.42 3.92 5.00
N ILE A 74 -3.60 3.25 4.20
CA ILE A 74 -2.35 2.61 4.67
C ILE A 74 -1.38 3.67 5.18
N ALA A 75 -1.14 4.74 4.43
CA ALA A 75 -0.24 5.80 4.82
C ALA A 75 -0.66 6.48 6.14
N CYS A 76 -1.93 6.86 6.26
CA CYS A 76 -2.43 7.63 7.41
C CYS A 76 -2.75 6.77 8.63
N ASN A 77 -3.26 5.54 8.45
CA ASN A 77 -3.78 4.73 9.56
C ASN A 77 -2.84 3.59 9.97
N VAL A 78 -1.87 3.22 9.12
CA VAL A 78 -0.91 2.14 9.42
C VAL A 78 0.49 2.72 9.59
N LEU A 79 1.06 3.30 8.54
CA LEU A 79 2.44 3.80 8.55
C LEU A 79 2.60 5.00 9.48
N GLY A 80 1.70 5.97 9.41
CA GLY A 80 1.74 7.19 10.23
C GLY A 80 1.82 6.89 11.74
N PRO A 81 0.86 6.15 12.33
CA PRO A 81 0.89 5.79 13.73
C PRO A 81 2.13 4.96 14.11
N TYR A 82 2.51 3.99 13.27
CA TYR A 82 3.67 3.13 13.50
C TYR A 82 4.97 3.95 13.61
N PHE A 83 5.25 4.82 12.64
CA PHE A 83 6.45 5.66 12.67
C PHE A 83 6.40 6.71 13.78
N THR A 84 5.22 7.22 14.11
CA THR A 84 5.06 8.14 15.24
C THR A 84 5.48 7.49 16.55
N THR A 85 5.05 6.25 16.80
CA THR A 85 5.46 5.50 17.99
C THR A 85 6.97 5.27 18.05
N ILE A 86 7.57 4.88 16.93
CA ILE A 86 9.03 4.66 16.84
C ILE A 86 9.79 5.96 17.13
N ILE A 87 9.42 7.05 16.47
CA ILE A 87 10.10 8.34 16.63
C ILE A 87 9.98 8.83 18.08
N ILE A 88 8.81 8.67 18.71
CA ILE A 88 8.63 9.04 20.13
C ILE A 88 9.56 8.21 21.03
N ASP A 89 9.61 6.89 20.83
CA ASP A 89 10.47 6.00 21.62
C ASP A 89 11.96 6.34 21.44
N ASP A 90 12.38 6.66 20.22
CA ASP A 90 13.75 7.11 19.93
C ASP A 90 14.07 8.46 20.58
N LEU A 91 13.12 9.41 20.55
CA LEU A 91 13.26 10.71 21.18
C LEU A 91 13.36 10.62 22.71
N LEU A 92 12.62 9.71 23.34
CA LEU A 92 12.69 9.49 24.79
C LEU A 92 14.05 8.94 25.24
N LYS A 93 14.75 8.21 24.37
CA LYS A 93 16.09 7.66 24.64
C LYS A 93 17.20 8.65 24.31
N ALA A 94 16.93 9.66 23.48
CA ALA A 94 17.92 10.63 23.04
C ALA A 94 18.18 11.69 24.13
N ARG A 95 19.46 11.94 24.45
CA ARG A 95 19.86 13.00 25.38
C ARG A 95 19.71 14.41 24.79
N PHE A 96 19.95 14.53 23.49
CA PHE A 96 19.84 15.77 22.72
C PHE A 96 19.34 15.43 21.32
N TYR A 97 18.51 16.31 20.75
CA TYR A 97 18.04 16.21 19.38
C TYR A 97 18.02 17.60 18.74
N SER A 98 18.21 17.65 17.42
CA SER A 98 18.10 18.87 16.62
C SER A 98 16.91 18.77 15.68
N LEU A 99 16.09 19.82 15.63
CA LEU A 99 14.98 19.92 14.70
C LEU A 99 15.38 20.85 13.55
N SER A 100 15.40 20.33 12.33
CA SER A 100 15.57 21.11 11.10
C SER A 100 14.26 21.10 10.32
N ALA A 101 13.60 22.24 10.23
CA ALA A 101 12.42 22.42 9.40
C ALA A 101 12.78 23.26 8.17
N ASP A 102 12.57 22.72 6.98
CA ASP A 102 12.69 23.47 5.74
C ASP A 102 11.42 24.29 5.54
N ALA A 103 11.54 25.63 5.58
CA ALA A 103 10.44 26.56 5.35
C ALA A 103 10.46 27.10 3.92
N SER A 104 10.65 26.22 2.92
CA SER A 104 10.67 26.63 1.52
C SER A 104 9.28 27.05 1.04
N ASN A 105 9.00 28.35 1.12
CA ASN A 105 7.83 28.96 0.49
C ASN A 105 8.10 29.10 -1.02
N LYS A 106 7.84 28.04 -1.80
CA LYS A 106 7.77 28.18 -3.26
C LYS A 106 6.44 28.83 -3.63
N SER A 107 6.43 30.17 -3.66
CA SER A 107 5.43 30.92 -4.41
C SER A 107 5.72 30.70 -5.90
N SER A 108 5.01 29.77 -6.52
CA SER A 108 4.94 29.57 -7.96
C SER A 108 3.51 29.31 -8.36
#